data_AF-A0A924QKH6-F1
#
_entry.id   AF-A0A924QKH6-F1
#
_cell.length_a   1.000
_cell.length_b   1.000
_cell.length_c   1.000
_cell.angle_alpha   90.00
_cell.angle_beta   90.00
_cell.angle_gamma   90.00
#
_symmetry.space_group_name_H-M   'P 1'
#
loop_
_entity.id
_entity.type
_entity.pdbx_description
1 polymer ?
#
loop_
_entity_poly.entity_id
_entity_poly.type
_entity_poly.pdbx_seq_one_letter_code
_entity_poly.pdbx_strand_id
1 'polypeptide(L)'
;MSRIYGRFLAALSLLGCAILMAMMLLIVADVFLRNVVLPGMPRGLAWSTEVSELMLYLITMCVAPWLLRQGQHIRVDIVLQAIPPRLAWTLEWLGDVIGLA
;
A
#
# COMPACT_ATOMS: atom_id res chain seq x y z
N MET A 1 -11.69 -14.97 26.19
CA MET A 1 -10.36 -14.66 25.63
C MET A 1 -10.41 -14.31 24.13
N SER A 2 -11.14 -15.06 23.29
CA SER A 2 -11.27 -14.77 21.84
C SER A 2 -11.80 -13.37 21.47
N ARG A 3 -12.77 -12.82 22.25
CA ARG A 3 -13.35 -11.48 21.95
C ARG A 3 -12.40 -10.30 22.20
N ILE A 4 -11.59 -10.35 23.25
CA ILE A 4 -10.62 -9.29 23.59
C ILE A 4 -9.50 -9.27 22.54
N TYR A 5 -8.99 -10.45 22.19
CA TYR A 5 -7.99 -10.60 21.14
C TYR A 5 -8.50 -10.13 19.77
N GLY A 6 -9.76 -10.46 19.42
CA GLY A 6 -10.38 -9.95 18.21
C GLY A 6 -10.56 -8.43 18.20
N ARG A 7 -10.91 -7.82 19.34
CA ARG A 7 -11.03 -6.36 19.46
C ARG A 7 -9.68 -5.66 19.33
N PHE A 8 -8.63 -6.23 19.92
CA PHE A 8 -7.28 -5.70 19.81
C PHE A 8 -6.78 -5.70 18.36
N LEU A 9 -7.00 -6.80 17.63
CA LEU A 9 -6.65 -6.88 16.22
C LEU A 9 -7.46 -5.93 15.33
N ALA A 10 -8.75 -5.73 15.63
CA ALA A 10 -9.57 -4.75 14.92
C ALA A 10 -9.13 -3.30 15.19
N ALA A 11 -8.69 -2.99 16.42
CA ALA A 11 -8.12 -1.69 16.74
C ALA A 11 -6.80 -1.46 15.96
N LEU A 12 -5.97 -2.50 15.85
CA LEU A 12 -4.71 -2.43 15.13
C LEU A 12 -4.89 -2.28 13.61
N SER A 13 -5.91 -2.92 13.03
CA SER A 13 -6.26 -2.72 11.61
C SER A 13 -6.86 -1.35 11.35
N LEU A 14 -7.72 -0.84 12.25
CA LEU A 14 -8.22 0.54 12.16
C LEU A 14 -7.09 1.56 12.22
N LEU A 15 -6.10 1.33 13.10
CA LEU A 15 -4.91 2.16 13.21
C LEU A 15 -4.09 2.09 11.91
N GLY A 16 -3.89 0.90 11.33
CA GLY A 16 -3.25 0.73 10.02
C GLY A 16 -3.96 1.51 8.90
N CYS A 17 -5.28 1.44 8.83
CA CYS A 17 -6.08 2.22 7.87
C CYS A 17 -5.95 3.74 8.11
N ALA A 18 -5.88 4.18 9.37
CA ALA A 18 -5.70 5.59 9.70
C ALA A 18 -4.31 6.10 9.28
N ILE A 19 -3.24 5.31 9.47
CA ILE A 19 -1.91 5.67 8.99
C ILE A 19 -1.88 5.72 7.46
N LEU A 20 -2.52 4.76 6.77
CA LEU A 20 -2.63 4.77 5.31
C LEU A 20 -3.32 6.04 4.79
N MET A 21 -4.42 6.45 5.42
CA MET A 21 -5.12 7.68 5.09
C MET A 21 -4.24 8.92 5.32
N ALA A 22 -3.53 8.96 6.45
CA ALA A 22 -2.61 10.05 6.76
C ALA A 22 -1.46 10.14 5.75
N MET A 23 -0.88 9.00 5.37
CA MET A 23 0.19 8.90 4.37
C MET A 23 -0.30 9.40 3.01
N MET A 24 -1.52 9.03 2.59
CA MET A 24 -2.12 9.53 1.35
C MET A 24 -2.26 11.05 1.35
N LEU A 25 -2.81 11.64 2.42
CA LEU A 25 -2.96 13.09 2.54
C LEU A 25 -1.61 13.82 2.54
N LEU A 26 -0.60 13.26 3.21
CA LEU A 26 0.75 13.81 3.27
C LEU A 26 1.38 13.85 1.87
N ILE A 27 1.28 12.75 1.11
CA ILE A 27 1.80 12.68 -0.27
C ILE A 27 1.05 13.65 -1.19
N VAL A 28 -0.28 13.71 -1.10
CA VAL A 28 -1.08 14.67 -1.89
C VAL A 28 -0.69 16.12 -1.58
N ALA A 29 -0.48 16.45 -0.30
CA ALA A 29 -0.02 17.77 0.11
C ALA A 29 1.41 18.06 -0.40
N ASP A 30 2.33 17.10 -0.32
CA ASP A 30 3.69 17.24 -0.84
C ASP A 30 3.70 17.51 -2.35
N VAL A 31 2.91 16.74 -3.12
CA VAL A 31 2.75 16.95 -4.56
C VAL A 31 2.13 18.31 -4.86
N PHE A 32 1.12 18.73 -4.09
CA PHE A 32 0.48 20.04 -4.26
C PHE A 32 1.46 21.20 -4.00
N LEU A 33 2.26 21.14 -2.93
CA LEU A 33 3.27 22.16 -2.62
C LEU A 33 4.41 22.21 -3.65
N ARG A 34 4.70 21.09 -4.32
CA ARG A 34 5.67 21.06 -5.43
C ARG A 34 5.10 21.61 -6.73
N ASN A 35 3.81 21.40 -6.98
CA ASN A 35 3.16 21.77 -8.24
C ASN A 35 2.67 23.24 -8.23
N VAL A 36 2.15 23.72 -7.11
CA VAL A 36 1.73 25.11 -6.94
C VAL A 36 2.90 25.92 -6.40
N VAL A 37 3.63 26.55 -7.31
CA VAL A 37 4.78 27.42 -6.98
C VAL A 37 4.26 28.72 -6.34
N LEU A 38 3.86 28.65 -5.07
CA LEU A 38 3.51 29.83 -4.28
C LEU A 38 4.80 30.58 -3.89
N PRO A 39 4.93 31.88 -4.23
CA PRO A 39 6.08 32.67 -3.80
C PRO A 39 6.12 32.77 -2.27
N GLY A 40 7.18 32.24 -1.66
CA GLY A 40 7.39 32.25 -0.20
C GLY A 40 7.16 30.92 0.52
N MET A 41 6.65 29.88 -0.17
CA MET A 41 6.47 28.55 0.42
C MET A 41 7.64 27.61 0.04
N PRO A 42 8.09 26.71 0.94
CA PRO A 42 9.10 25.71 0.60
C PRO A 42 8.66 24.83 -0.58
N ARG A 43 9.60 24.49 -1.48
CA ARG A 43 9.38 23.65 -2.65
C ARG A 43 9.20 22.17 -2.23
N GLY A 44 8.03 21.83 -1.73
CA GLY A 44 7.71 20.53 -1.16
C GLY A 44 8.15 20.37 0.31
N LEU A 45 7.71 19.28 0.93
CA LEU A 45 8.08 18.86 2.27
C LEU A 45 9.32 17.95 2.17
N ALA A 46 10.50 18.45 2.49
CA ALA A 46 11.73 17.65 2.47
C ALA A 46 11.66 16.41 3.40
N TRP A 47 10.87 16.48 4.46
CA TRP A 47 10.64 15.42 5.44
C TRP A 47 9.52 14.44 5.05
N SER A 48 8.75 14.73 3.98
CA SER A 48 7.63 13.87 3.58
C SER A 48 8.08 12.46 3.20
N THR A 49 9.24 12.35 2.56
CA THR A 49 9.81 11.07 2.13
C THR A 49 10.13 10.17 3.33
N GLU A 50 10.90 10.68 4.31
CA GLU A 50 11.28 9.91 5.49
C GLU A 50 10.06 9.52 6.33
N VAL A 51 9.10 10.44 6.48
CA VAL A 51 7.86 10.15 7.21
C VAL A 51 7.02 9.11 6.49
N SER A 52 6.93 9.16 5.16
CA SER A 52 6.19 8.16 4.38
C SER A 52 6.84 6.78 4.47
N GLU A 53 8.17 6.72 4.48
CA GLU A 53 8.91 5.47 4.66
C GLU A 53 8.63 4.85 6.05
N LEU A 54 8.70 5.65 7.11
CA LEU A 54 8.37 5.24 8.47
C LEU A 54 6.91 4.79 8.61
N MET A 55 5.98 5.51 7.97
CA MET A 55 4.56 5.15 7.95
C MET A 55 4.35 3.78 7.29
N LEU A 56 5.07 3.49 6.20
CA LEU A 56 4.95 2.22 5.49
C LEU A 56 5.42 1.03 6.36
N TYR A 57 6.54 1.20 7.08
CA TYR A 57 6.97 0.21 8.08
C TYR A 57 5.94 0.04 9.21
N LEU A 58 5.36 1.13 9.70
CA LEU A 58 4.38 1.07 10.79
C LEU A 58 3.08 0.38 10.36
N ILE A 59 2.56 0.70 9.17
CA ILE A 59 1.35 0.08 8.61
C ILE A 59 1.53 -1.43 8.48
N THR A 60 2.67 -1.87 7.93
CA THR A 60 2.91 -3.31 7.73
C THR A 60 2.92 -4.06 9.06
N MET A 61 3.56 -3.51 10.10
CA MET A 61 3.52 -4.09 11.45
C MET A 61 2.11 -4.11 12.05
N CYS A 62 1.32 -3.05 11.88
CA CYS A 62 -0.02 -2.95 12.45
C CYS A 62 -1.04 -3.85 11.73
N VAL A 63 -0.95 -3.99 10.40
CA VAL A 63 -1.92 -4.74 9.60
C VAL A 63 -1.60 -6.23 9.54
N ALA A 64 -0.32 -6.62 9.60
CA ALA A 64 0.14 -8.01 9.54
C ALA A 64 -0.63 -8.99 10.46
N PRO A 65 -0.83 -8.73 11.76
CA PRO A 65 -1.49 -9.69 12.64
C PRO A 65 -3.00 -9.81 12.37
N TRP A 66 -3.67 -8.73 11.91
CA TRP A 66 -5.06 -8.83 11.46
C TRP A 66 -5.17 -9.68 10.18
N LEU A 67 -4.25 -9.46 9.24
CA LEU A 67 -4.20 -10.18 7.97
C LEU A 67 -3.92 -11.68 8.15
N LEU A 68 -2.96 -12.05 9.02
CA LEU A 68 -2.66 -13.43 9.38
C LEU A 68 -3.87 -14.13 10.03
N ARG A 69 -4.65 -13.38 10.82
CA ARG A 69 -5.83 -13.91 11.50
C ARG A 69 -6.99 -14.20 10.55
N GLN A 70 -7.05 -13.48 9.44
CA GLN A 70 -8.03 -13.74 8.38
C GLN A 70 -7.72 -15.05 7.65
N GLY A 71 -6.57 -15.68 7.90
CA GLY A 71 -6.25 -17.04 7.46
C GLY A 71 -6.18 -17.19 5.94
N GLN A 72 -6.14 -16.09 5.20
CA GLN A 72 -5.91 -16.16 3.78
C GLN A 72 -4.44 -16.52 3.60
N HIS A 73 -4.20 -17.73 3.12
CA HIS A 73 -2.94 -18.06 2.48
C HIS A 73 -2.75 -17.05 1.35
N ILE A 74 -2.04 -15.94 1.60
CA ILE A 74 -1.72 -14.87 0.65
C ILE A 74 -0.74 -15.45 -0.37
N ARG A 75 -1.21 -16.41 -1.16
CA ARG A 75 -0.58 -16.80 -2.39
C ARG A 75 -1.49 -16.23 -3.46
N VAL A 76 -1.14 -15.02 -3.91
CA VAL A 76 -1.44 -14.58 -5.27
C VAL A 76 -2.90 -14.19 -5.53
N ASP A 77 -3.76 -13.85 -4.55
CA ASP A 77 -5.15 -13.44 -4.91
C ASP A 77 -5.21 -12.12 -5.71
N ILE A 78 -4.29 -11.16 -5.55
CA ILE A 78 -4.26 -9.99 -6.46
C ILE A 78 -3.80 -10.36 -7.88
N VAL A 79 -2.91 -11.34 -8.02
CA VAL A 79 -2.33 -11.71 -9.33
C VAL A 79 -3.15 -12.80 -10.04
N LEU A 80 -3.87 -13.68 -9.32
CA LEU A 80 -4.76 -14.69 -9.90
C LEU A 80 -6.22 -14.23 -10.02
N GLN A 81 -6.67 -13.28 -9.18
CA GLN A 81 -8.07 -12.83 -9.17
C GLN A 81 -8.28 -11.57 -10.01
N ALA A 82 -7.23 -10.78 -10.28
CA ALA A 82 -7.29 -9.58 -11.13
C ALA A 82 -6.75 -9.79 -12.56
N ILE A 83 -6.21 -10.96 -12.91
CA ILE A 83 -5.85 -11.26 -14.30
C ILE A 83 -7.09 -11.84 -15.00
N PRO A 84 -7.75 -11.07 -15.89
CA PRO A 84 -8.72 -11.67 -16.79
C PRO A 84 -8.00 -12.68 -17.67
N PRO A 85 -8.62 -13.82 -18.04
CA PRO A 85 -7.98 -14.86 -18.87
C PRO A 85 -7.41 -14.33 -20.19
N ARG A 86 -7.85 -13.15 -20.62
CA ARG A 86 -7.36 -12.46 -21.82
C ARG A 86 -5.97 -11.82 -21.66
N LEU A 87 -5.61 -11.36 -20.46
CA LEU A 87 -4.32 -10.68 -20.21
C LEU A 87 -3.20 -11.68 -19.90
N ALA A 88 -3.53 -12.85 -19.33
CA ALA A 88 -2.61 -13.98 -19.21
C ALA A 88 -2.07 -14.41 -20.57
N TRP A 89 -2.94 -14.49 -21.58
CA TRP A 89 -2.56 -14.90 -22.93
C TRP A 89 -1.63 -13.91 -23.62
N THR A 90 -1.81 -12.61 -23.40
CA THR A 90 -0.90 -11.58 -23.95
C THR A 90 0.47 -11.56 -23.27
N LEU A 91 0.52 -11.86 -21.97
CA LEU A 91 1.79 -11.97 -21.23
C LEU A 91 2.57 -13.22 -21.64
N GLU A 92 1.88 -14.33 -21.90
CA GLU A 92 2.46 -15.55 -22.46
C GLU A 92 3.02 -15.30 -23.87
N TRP A 93 2.27 -14.61 -24.72
CA TRP A 93 2.73 -14.21 -26.06
C TRP A 93 3.97 -13.31 -26.04
N LEU A 94 4.00 -12.32 -25.13
CA LEU A 94 5.16 -11.45 -24.97
C LEU A 94 6.36 -12.20 -24.40
N GLY A 95 6.13 -13.15 -23.50
CA GLY A 95 7.16 -14.04 -22.97
C GLY A 95 7.79 -14.91 -24.06
N ASP A 96 6.98 -15.52 -24.92
CA ASP A 96 7.47 -16.35 -26.04
C ASP A 96 8.26 -15.52 -27.07
N VAL A 97 7.83 -14.28 -27.34
CA VAL A 97 8.55 -13.38 -28.26
C VAL A 97 9.87 -12.91 -27.65
N ILE A 98 9.91 -12.61 -26.36
CA ILE A 98 11.15 -12.20 -25.67
C ILE A 98 12.11 -13.39 -25.51
N GLY A 99 11.60 -14.59 -25.27
CA GLY A 99 12.42 -15.80 -25.17
C GLY A 99 13.00 -16.31 -26.50
N LEU A 100 12.48 -15.81 -27.63
CA LEU A 100 13.00 -16.08 -28.97
C LEU A 100 14.05 -15.07 -29.44
N ALA A 101 14.32 -13.99 -28.69
CA ALA A 101 15.35 -12.98 -28.98
C ALA A 101 16.63 -13.23 -28.18
#